data_AF-A0A952FH78-F1
#
_entry.id   AF-A0A952FH78-F1
#
_cell.length_a   1.000
_cell.length_b   1.000
_cell.length_c   1.000
_cell.angle_alpha   90.00
_cell.angle_beta   90.00
_cell.angle_gamma   90.00
#
_symmetry.space_group_name_H-M   'P 1'
#
loop_
_entity.id
_entity.type
_entity.pdbx_description
1 polymer ?
#
loop_
_entity_poly.entity_id
_entity_poly.type
_entity_poly.pdbx_seq_one_letter_code
_entity_poly.pdbx_strand_id
1 'polypeptide(L)'
;MAAPAGLVRSVLAAEALAFALASLVHRGWMLPGYAHGAAATAETVIAAALLAGLVLCWTLPSRTRVIGLTAQAFALLGTLAGIAAIAGGVGPRTTLDLAYHAAMVAVLAAGLFSFARARGTSATV
;
A
#
# COMPACT_ATOMS: atom_id res chain seq x y z
N MET A 1 -2.54 -14.97 -18.08
CA MET A 1 -1.83 -15.63 -16.97
C MET A 1 -2.15 -14.92 -15.66
N ALA A 2 -2.78 -15.60 -14.69
CA ALA A 2 -3.01 -15.07 -13.33
C ALA A 2 -1.71 -14.58 -12.70
N ALA A 3 -1.78 -13.54 -11.86
CA ALA A 3 -0.59 -13.00 -11.21
C ALA A 3 -0.04 -14.12 -10.32
N PRO A 4 1.25 -14.47 -10.41
CA PRO A 4 1.79 -15.54 -9.60
C PRO A 4 1.59 -15.16 -8.13
N ALA A 5 1.07 -16.09 -7.33
CA ALA A 5 0.75 -15.82 -5.92
C ALA A 5 1.96 -15.27 -5.14
N GLY A 6 3.18 -15.69 -5.52
CA GLY A 6 4.42 -15.14 -4.99
C GLY A 6 4.58 -13.63 -5.26
N LEU A 7 4.27 -13.15 -6.47
CA LEU A 7 4.33 -11.72 -6.79
C LEU A 7 3.36 -10.92 -5.93
N VAL A 8 2.11 -11.37 -5.81
CA VAL A 8 1.11 -10.67 -4.99
C VAL A 8 1.58 -10.55 -3.55
N ARG A 9 2.05 -11.66 -2.97
CA ARG A 9 2.54 -11.69 -1.59
C ARG A 9 3.77 -10.79 -1.40
N SER A 10 4.76 -10.85 -2.29
CA SER A 10 5.96 -10.02 -2.19
C SER A 10 5.65 -8.53 -2.28
N VAL A 11 4.76 -8.13 -3.18
CA VAL A 11 4.33 -6.73 -3.31
C VAL A 11 3.60 -6.26 -2.06
N LEU A 12 2.61 -7.02 -1.58
CA LEU A 12 1.89 -6.66 -0.34
C LEU A 12 2.84 -6.57 0.86
N ALA A 13 3.83 -7.47 0.97
CA ALA A 13 4.82 -7.44 2.04
C ALA A 13 5.71 -6.19 1.98
N ALA A 14 6.21 -5.84 0.79
CA ALA A 14 7.06 -4.67 0.59
C ALA A 14 6.32 -3.37 0.91
N GLU A 15 5.07 -3.25 0.47
CA GLU A 15 4.25 -2.06 0.73
C GLU A 15 3.83 -1.95 2.19
N ALA A 16 3.44 -3.07 2.82
CA ALA A 16 3.13 -3.09 4.24
C ALA A 16 4.33 -2.65 5.09
N LEU A 17 5.54 -3.11 4.74
CA LEU A 17 6.77 -2.69 5.38
C LEU A 17 7.04 -1.19 5.15
N ALA A 18 6.87 -0.71 3.92
CA ALA A 18 7.07 0.70 3.60
C ALA A 18 6.13 1.61 4.42
N PHE A 19 4.83 1.32 4.47
CA PHE A 19 3.90 2.08 5.32
C PHE A 19 4.20 1.96 6.81
N ALA A 20 4.65 0.79 7.28
CA ALA A 20 5.05 0.64 8.68
C ALA A 20 6.25 1.53 9.01
N LEU A 21 7.27 1.58 8.14
CA LEU A 21 8.42 2.46 8.30
C LEU A 21 8.03 3.94 8.26
N ALA A 22 7.15 4.33 7.33
CA ALA A 22 6.60 5.68 7.27
C ALA A 22 5.89 6.06 8.58
N SER A 23 5.08 5.15 9.14
CA SER A 23 4.43 5.36 10.44
C SER A 23 5.43 5.60 11.56
N LEU A 24 6.56 4.87 11.58
CA LEU A 24 7.61 5.07 12.58
C LEU A 24 8.31 6.43 12.43
N VAL A 25 8.51 6.89 11.18
CA VAL A 25 9.00 8.25 10.90
C VAL A 25 8.01 9.30 11.43
N HIS A 26 6.72 9.14 11.16
CA HIS A 26 5.68 10.07 11.63
C HIS A 26 5.33 9.92 13.12
N ARG A 27 5.81 8.89 13.80
CA ARG A 27 5.85 8.83 15.28
C ARG A 27 7.04 9.59 15.85
N GLY A 28 7.97 10.03 15.00
CA GLY A 28 9.22 10.67 15.40
C GLY A 28 10.25 9.69 15.96
N TRP A 29 10.05 8.38 15.80
CA TRP A 29 10.94 7.35 16.36
C TRP A 29 12.19 7.14 15.51
N MET A 30 12.12 7.42 14.20
CA MET A 30 13.26 7.28 13.28
C MET A 30 13.89 8.62 12.91
N LEU A 31 13.07 9.64 12.64
CA LEU A 31 13.52 10.98 12.25
C LEU A 31 12.86 12.02 13.15
N PRO A 32 13.57 12.49 14.20
CA PRO A 32 13.09 13.59 15.04
C PRO A 32 12.74 14.81 14.18
N GLY A 33 11.61 15.46 14.47
CA GLY A 33 11.11 16.62 13.69
C GLY A 33 10.09 16.28 12.59
N TYR A 34 9.83 15.00 12.31
CA TYR A 34 8.82 14.53 11.34
C TYR A 34 7.53 14.01 11.99
N ALA A 35 7.41 14.17 13.30
CA ALA A 35 6.28 13.64 14.06
C ALA A 35 4.94 14.27 13.62
N HIS A 36 3.99 13.44 13.20
CA HIS A 36 2.65 13.84 12.82
C HIS A 36 1.65 12.69 13.10
N GLY A 37 0.90 12.80 14.20
CA GLY A 37 0.06 11.70 14.70
C GLY A 37 -1.03 11.21 13.75
N ALA A 38 -1.63 12.13 12.97
CA ALA A 38 -2.65 11.77 11.98
C ALA A 38 -2.06 10.93 10.83
N ALA A 39 -0.90 11.33 10.30
CA ALA A 39 -0.18 10.57 9.26
C ALA A 39 0.24 9.21 9.81
N ALA A 40 0.86 9.18 10.99
CA ALA A 40 1.27 7.94 11.63
C ALA A 40 0.10 6.95 11.80
N THR A 41 -1.09 7.45 12.13
CA THR A 41 -2.30 6.63 12.28
C THR A 41 -2.77 6.10 10.93
N ALA A 42 -2.89 6.97 9.92
CA ALA A 42 -3.32 6.57 8.58
C ALA A 42 -2.40 5.51 7.98
N GLU A 43 -1.09 5.70 8.09
CA GLU A 43 -0.08 4.75 7.59
C GLU A 43 -0.12 3.43 8.36
N THR A 44 -0.34 3.46 9.68
CA THR A 44 -0.54 2.23 10.48
C THR A 44 -1.74 1.45 9.95
N VAL A 45 -2.86 2.13 9.68
CA VAL A 45 -4.08 1.49 9.17
C VAL A 45 -3.83 0.88 7.79
N ILE A 46 -3.13 1.58 6.90
CA ILE A 46 -2.79 1.06 5.57
C ILE A 46 -1.84 -0.15 5.68
N ALA A 47 -0.78 -0.05 6.49
CA ALA A 47 0.15 -1.15 6.72
C ALA A 47 -0.58 -2.39 7.26
N ALA A 48 -1.48 -2.21 8.24
CA ALA A 48 -2.28 -3.28 8.81
C ALA A 48 -3.21 -3.92 7.77
N ALA A 49 -3.85 -3.13 6.92
CA ALA A 49 -4.71 -3.64 5.85
C ALA A 49 -3.93 -4.46 4.80
N LEU A 50 -2.75 -3.99 4.39
CA LEU A 50 -1.87 -4.72 3.48
C LEU A 50 -1.35 -6.02 4.10
N LEU A 51 -0.94 -5.98 5.38
CA LEU A 51 -0.50 -7.15 6.12
C LEU A 51 -1.63 -8.16 6.32
N ALA A 52 -2.85 -7.71 6.62
CA ALA A 52 -4.01 -8.58 6.69
C ALA A 52 -4.31 -9.22 5.32
N GLY A 53 -4.22 -8.45 4.23
CA GLY A 53 -4.31 -8.98 2.87
C GLY A 53 -3.23 -10.04 2.59
N LEU A 54 -2.00 -9.80 3.01
CA LEU A 54 -0.90 -10.74 2.87
C LEU A 54 -1.17 -12.06 3.62
N VAL A 55 -1.60 -11.98 4.89
CA VAL A 55 -2.01 -13.15 5.69
C VAL A 55 -3.13 -13.92 5.00
N LEU A 56 -4.16 -13.22 4.52
CA LEU A 56 -5.28 -13.81 3.81
C LEU A 56 -4.85 -14.51 2.50
N CYS A 57 -3.78 -14.06 1.84
CA CYS A 57 -3.27 -14.74 0.65
C CYS A 57 -2.66 -16.12 0.95
N TRP A 58 -2.22 -16.39 2.19
CA TRP A 58 -1.80 -17.73 2.60
C TRP A 58 -2.97 -18.60 3.06
N THR A 59 -3.95 -18.03 3.76
CA THR A 59 -5.12 -18.78 4.26
C THR A 59 -6.14 -19.08 3.15
N LEU A 60 -6.23 -18.24 2.11
CA LEU A 60 -7.15 -18.38 0.99
C LEU A 60 -6.41 -18.31 -0.37
N PRO A 61 -5.58 -19.31 -0.73
CA PRO A 61 -4.73 -19.23 -1.92
C PRO A 61 -5.51 -19.00 -3.23
N SER A 62 -6.70 -19.58 -3.36
CA SER A 62 -7.58 -19.41 -4.52
C SER A 62 -8.12 -17.98 -4.69
N ARG A 63 -8.10 -17.16 -3.62
CA ARG A 63 -8.57 -15.76 -3.62
C ARG A 63 -7.42 -14.75 -3.62
N THR A 64 -6.16 -15.18 -3.65
CA THR A 64 -4.95 -14.34 -3.58
C THR A 64 -5.04 -13.09 -4.47
N ARG A 65 -5.50 -13.26 -5.72
CA ARG A 65 -5.63 -12.13 -6.65
C ARG A 65 -6.65 -11.08 -6.20
N VAL A 66 -7.84 -11.52 -5.78
CA VAL A 66 -8.91 -10.62 -5.35
C VAL A 66 -8.48 -9.90 -4.07
N ILE A 67 -7.89 -10.63 -3.13
CA ILE A 67 -7.35 -10.07 -1.90
C ILE A 67 -6.28 -9.01 -2.21
N GLY A 68 -5.32 -9.34 -3.08
CA GLY A 68 -4.28 -8.41 -3.50
C GLY A 68 -4.83 -7.14 -4.12
N LEU A 69 -5.81 -7.25 -5.03
CA LEU A 69 -6.48 -6.10 -5.64
C LEU A 69 -7.22 -5.23 -4.61
N THR A 70 -7.95 -5.85 -3.67
CA THR A 70 -8.69 -5.12 -2.64
C THR A 70 -7.75 -4.40 -1.68
N ALA A 71 -6.69 -5.07 -1.21
CA ALA A 71 -5.70 -4.47 -0.32
C ALA A 71 -4.95 -3.31 -1.00
N GLN A 72 -4.54 -3.50 -2.26
CA GLN A 72 -3.93 -2.47 -3.10
C GLN A 72 -4.83 -1.26 -3.30
N ALA A 73 -6.10 -1.48 -3.68
CA ALA A 73 -7.06 -0.41 -3.89
C ALA A 73 -7.30 0.39 -2.61
N PHE A 74 -7.45 -0.29 -1.46
CA PHE A 74 -7.58 0.35 -0.17
C PHE A 74 -6.36 1.22 0.16
N ALA A 75 -5.15 0.67 0.03
CA ALA A 75 -3.92 1.38 0.29
C ALA A 75 -3.73 2.59 -0.63
N LEU A 76 -4.02 2.44 -1.94
CA LEU A 76 -3.96 3.52 -2.92
C LEU A 76 -4.94 4.64 -2.57
N LEU A 77 -6.21 4.31 -2.28
CA LEU A 77 -7.21 5.30 -1.89
C LEU A 77 -6.83 6.01 -0.58
N GLY A 78 -6.34 5.28 0.42
CA GLY A 78 -5.86 5.86 1.67
C GLY A 78 -4.69 6.83 1.45
N THR A 79 -3.75 6.47 0.58
CA THR A 79 -2.60 7.32 0.23
C THR A 79 -3.04 8.57 -0.52
N LEU A 80 -3.96 8.43 -1.48
CA LEU A 80 -4.52 9.57 -2.22
C LEU A 80 -5.30 10.52 -1.30
N ALA A 81 -6.03 9.97 -0.32
CA ALA A 81 -6.70 10.78 0.71
C ALA A 81 -5.68 11.55 1.57
N GLY A 82 -4.55 10.92 1.94
CA GLY A 82 -3.44 11.59 2.62
C GLY A 82 -2.84 12.72 1.78
N ILE A 83 -2.55 12.48 0.51
CA ILE A 83 -2.05 13.52 -0.42
C ILE A 83 -3.06 14.66 -0.58
N ALA A 84 -4.35 14.35 -0.67
CA ALA A 84 -5.40 15.37 -0.73
C ALA A 84 -5.45 16.22 0.55
N ALA A 85 -5.26 15.61 1.73
CA ALA A 85 -5.15 16.32 2.99
C ALA A 85 -3.94 17.27 2.99
N ILE A 86 -2.76 16.78 2.56
CA ILE A 86 -1.54 17.58 2.44
C ILE A 86 -1.76 18.79 1.52
N ALA A 87 -2.36 18.56 0.35
CA ALA A 87 -2.70 19.60 -0.62
C ALA A 87 -3.71 20.62 -0.07
N GLY A 88 -4.66 20.18 0.75
CA GLY A 88 -5.60 21.03 1.50
C GLY A 88 -4.98 21.73 2.71
N GLY A 89 -3.70 21.51 2.98
CA GLY A 89 -2.97 22.16 4.05
C GLY A 89 -2.91 21.37 5.37
N VAL A 90 -3.41 20.13 5.40
CA VAL A 90 -3.41 19.26 6.58
C VAL A 90 -2.35 18.18 6.42
N GLY A 91 -1.22 18.34 7.10
CA GLY A 91 -0.16 17.34 7.13
C GLY A 91 1.24 17.92 6.91
N PRO A 92 2.28 17.07 7.02
CA PRO A 92 3.66 17.46 6.74
C PRO A 92 3.81 17.80 5.24
N ARG A 93 4.58 18.86 4.92
CA ARG A 93 4.84 19.28 3.53
C ARG A 93 6.33 19.31 3.22
N THR A 94 7.08 18.42 3.84
CA THR A 94 8.52 18.32 3.59
C THR A 94 8.76 17.67 2.24
N THR A 95 9.87 18.01 1.57
CA THR A 95 10.23 17.41 0.28
C THR A 95 10.36 15.88 0.38
N LEU A 96 10.90 15.37 1.50
CA LEU A 96 11.03 13.95 1.75
C LEU A 96 9.66 13.26 1.83
N ASP A 97 8.72 13.84 2.56
CA ASP A 97 7.37 13.33 2.73
C ASP A 97 6.63 13.23 1.38
N LEU A 98 6.66 14.30 0.59
CA LEU A 98 6.05 14.36 -0.75
C LEU A 98 6.67 13.33 -1.71
N ALA A 99 8.00 13.22 -1.72
CA ALA A 99 8.70 12.26 -2.57
C ALA A 99 8.37 10.81 -2.18
N TYR A 100 8.29 10.53 -0.88
CA TYR A 100 7.95 9.21 -0.37
C TYR A 100 6.51 8.82 -0.75
N HIS A 101 5.54 9.71 -0.53
CA HIS A 101 4.14 9.46 -0.91
C HIS A 101 3.97 9.28 -2.42
N ALA A 102 4.67 10.08 -3.25
CA ALA A 102 4.64 9.92 -4.69
C ALA A 102 5.17 8.56 -5.14
N ALA A 103 6.28 8.10 -4.54
CA ALA A 103 6.83 6.76 -4.79
C ALA A 103 5.85 5.66 -4.38
N MET A 104 5.21 5.80 -3.21
CA MET A 104 4.19 4.84 -2.73
C MET A 104 3.00 4.76 -3.68
N VAL A 105 2.47 5.89 -4.16
CA VAL A 105 1.39 5.92 -5.16
C VAL A 105 1.81 5.19 -6.44
N ALA A 106 3.02 5.44 -6.93
CA ALA A 106 3.52 4.80 -8.15
C ALA A 106 3.62 3.27 -7.98
N VAL A 107 4.16 2.80 -6.86
CA VAL A 107 4.30 1.37 -6.57
C VAL A 107 2.93 0.70 -6.40
N LEU A 108 2.01 1.31 -5.64
CA LEU A 108 0.65 0.80 -5.47
C LEU A 108 -0.11 0.72 -6.80
N ALA A 109 -0.03 1.78 -7.62
CA ALA A 109 -0.64 1.79 -8.95
C ALA A 109 -0.05 0.69 -9.85
N ALA A 110 1.27 0.50 -9.82
CA ALA A 110 1.95 -0.55 -10.58
C ALA A 110 1.55 -1.96 -10.09
N GLY A 111 1.43 -2.17 -8.77
CA GLY A 111 0.94 -3.41 -8.17
C GLY A 111 -0.49 -3.72 -8.59
N LEU A 112 -1.41 -2.75 -8.44
CA LEU A 112 -2.80 -2.86 -8.85
C LEU A 112 -2.93 -3.19 -10.35
N PHE A 113 -2.19 -2.49 -11.21
CA PHE A 113 -2.18 -2.73 -12.65
C PHE A 113 -1.64 -4.12 -13.00
N SER A 114 -0.53 -4.53 -12.38
CA SER A 114 0.07 -5.86 -12.54
C SER A 114 -0.91 -6.97 -12.18
N PHE A 115 -1.61 -6.84 -11.05
CA PHE A 115 -2.60 -7.82 -10.61
C PHE A 115 -3.85 -7.83 -11.52
N ALA A 116 -4.23 -6.65 -12.04
CA ALA A 116 -5.37 -6.48 -12.93
C ALA A 116 -5.14 -7.13 -14.30
N ARG A 117 -3.98 -6.88 -14.93
CA ARG A 117 -3.59 -7.38 -16.27
C ARG A 117 -3.38 -8.88 -16.33
N ALA A 118 -3.17 -9.52 -15.19
CA ALA A 118 -2.99 -10.95 -15.12
C ALA A 118 -4.29 -11.77 -15.44
N ARG A 119 -5.30 -11.16 -16.07
CA ARG A 119 -6.45 -11.85 -16.66
C ARG A 119 -6.20 -12.03 -18.16
N GLY A 120 -6.06 -13.27 -18.61
CA GLY A 120 -5.98 -13.62 -20.02
C GLY A 120 -5.77 -15.12 -20.18
N THR A 121 -6.68 -15.73 -20.95
CA THR A 121 -7.02 -17.16 -21.17
C THR A 121 -7.88 -17.83 -20.09
N SER A 122 -9.18 -17.51 -20.09
CA SER A 122 -10.18 -18.54 -19.77
C SER A 122 -10.14 -19.58 -20.88
N ALA A 123 -9.97 -20.84 -20.51
CA ALA A 123 -10.03 -21.98 -21.39
C ALA A 123 -11.42 -22.05 -22.06
N THR A 124 -11.44 -22.01 -23.39
CA THR A 124 -12.44 -22.73 -24.18
C THR A 124 -11.95 -24.17 -24.29
N VAL A 125 -12.57 -25.06 -23.51
CA VAL A 125 -12.68 -26.50 -23.82
C VAL A 125 -14.15 -26.84 -23.73
#